data_AF-A0A2V8FZ67-F1
#
_entry.id   AF-A0A2V8FZ67-F1
#
_cell.length_a   1.000
_cell.length_b   1.000
_cell.length_c   1.000
_cell.angle_alpha   90.00
_cell.angle_beta   90.00
_cell.angle_gamma   90.00
#
_symmetry.space_group_name_H-M   'P 1'
#
loop_
_entity.id
_entity.type
_entity.pdbx_description
1 polymer ?
#
loop_
_entity_poly.entity_id
_entity_poly.type
_entity_poly.pdbx_seq_one_letter_code
_entity_poly.pdbx_strand_id
1 'polypeptide(L)'
;MKKRTAAVIGTLAILTGGGALPRPVRAQAPAAQSAATQERTVWYFYKVRWGFQDEFVSLFKRNHYPVLKEEMKTGRITAVKTFVPTYHGDGRADWTFAVVITYRDAAALTGPSDDEPILRRLFPDRAKFEKEEQRRFEILEAHWDVPLNQIDLDAR
;
A
#
# COMPACT_ATOMS: atom_id res chain seq x y z
N MET A 1 14.34 -72.98 -12.98
CA MET A 1 14.51 -73.65 -14.29
C MET A 1 13.51 -73.07 -15.29
N LYS A 2 14.00 -72.65 -16.46
CA LYS A 2 13.38 -72.30 -17.76
C LYS A 2 11.83 -72.23 -17.79
N LYS A 3 11.22 -71.18 -18.35
CA LYS A 3 11.25 -70.90 -19.80
C LYS A 3 11.12 -69.40 -20.10
N ARG A 4 11.97 -68.96 -21.04
CA ARG A 4 11.87 -67.71 -21.79
C ARG A 4 10.85 -67.88 -22.91
N THR A 5 10.00 -66.89 -23.13
CA THR A 5 9.31 -66.68 -24.40
C THR A 5 9.46 -65.21 -24.75
N ALA A 6 10.25 -64.95 -25.79
CA ALA A 6 10.31 -63.66 -26.44
C ALA A 6 9.19 -63.63 -27.50
N ALA A 7 8.51 -62.49 -27.61
CA ALA A 7 7.78 -62.12 -28.81
C ALA A 7 8.11 -60.65 -29.10
N VAL A 8 8.65 -60.44 -30.29
CA VAL A 8 8.99 -59.16 -30.89
C VAL A 8 7.75 -58.63 -31.63
N ILE A 9 7.73 -57.31 -31.82
CA ILE A 9 7.18 -56.54 -32.97
C ILE A 9 6.11 -55.53 -32.55
N GLY A 10 6.42 -54.26 -32.83
CA GLY A 10 5.43 -53.19 -32.87
C GLY A 10 6.03 -51.79 -32.71
N THR A 11 7.02 -51.41 -33.52
CA THR A 11 7.48 -50.01 -33.59
C THR A 11 6.40 -49.17 -34.26
N LEU A 12 5.58 -48.47 -33.47
CA LEU A 12 4.74 -47.38 -33.97
C LEU A 12 5.50 -46.08 -33.76
N ALA A 13 6.12 -45.57 -34.83
CA ALA A 13 6.69 -44.24 -34.86
C ALA A 13 5.54 -43.22 -34.85
N ILE A 14 5.18 -42.75 -33.65
CA ILE A 14 4.30 -41.59 -33.49
C ILE A 14 5.15 -40.35 -33.77
N LEU A 15 4.91 -39.72 -34.91
CA LEU A 15 5.33 -38.35 -35.18
C LEU A 15 4.71 -37.44 -34.11
N THR A 16 5.47 -37.14 -33.07
CA THR A 16 5.10 -36.13 -32.08
C THR A 16 5.19 -34.77 -32.75
N GLY A 17 4.06 -34.27 -33.24
CA GLY A 17 3.89 -32.87 -33.58
C GLY A 17 4.31 -32.03 -32.38
N GLY A 18 5.31 -31.17 -32.58
CA GLY A 18 5.81 -30.25 -31.56
C GLY A 18 4.75 -29.21 -31.20
N GLY A 19 3.79 -29.59 -30.36
CA GLY A 19 2.94 -28.65 -29.66
C GLY A 19 3.78 -27.95 -28.60
N ALA A 20 4.16 -26.71 -28.84
CA ALA A 20 4.72 -25.85 -27.81
C ALA A 20 3.68 -25.74 -26.68
N LEU A 21 3.91 -26.44 -25.57
CA LEU A 21 3.07 -26.31 -24.39
C LEU A 21 3.13 -24.85 -23.93
N PRO A 22 1.98 -24.21 -23.64
CA PRO A 22 1.97 -22.84 -23.15
C PRO A 22 2.75 -22.79 -21.84
N ARG A 23 3.81 -21.98 -21.80
CA ARG A 23 4.54 -21.71 -20.56
C ARG A 23 3.55 -21.09 -19.56
N PRO A 24 3.43 -21.62 -18.34
CA PRO A 24 2.59 -21.01 -17.33
C PRO A 24 3.14 -19.61 -17.06
N VAL A 25 2.35 -18.59 -17.41
CA VAL A 25 2.59 -17.22 -16.96
C VAL A 25 2.34 -17.24 -15.45
N ARG A 26 3.41 -17.39 -14.66
CA ARG A 26 3.31 -17.16 -13.22
C ARG A 26 3.06 -15.66 -13.04
N ALA A 27 1.91 -15.31 -12.49
CA ALA A 27 1.71 -14.00 -11.92
C ALA A 27 2.88 -13.71 -10.96
N GLN A 28 3.54 -12.58 -11.15
CA GLN A 28 4.63 -12.18 -10.27
C GLN A 28 4.02 -11.94 -8.88
N ALA A 29 4.43 -12.73 -7.90
CA ALA A 29 4.02 -12.51 -6.52
C ALA A 29 4.46 -11.09 -6.09
N PRO A 30 3.69 -10.40 -5.22
CA PRO A 30 4.13 -9.14 -4.64
C PRO A 30 5.54 -9.27 -4.08
N ALA A 31 6.34 -8.21 -4.17
CA ALA A 31 7.70 -8.21 -3.65
C ALA A 31 7.71 -8.73 -2.22
N ALA A 32 8.50 -9.78 -1.95
CA ALA A 32 8.60 -10.33 -0.60
C ALA A 32 9.12 -9.26 0.36
N GLN A 33 8.51 -9.19 1.54
CA GLN A 33 8.92 -8.24 2.55
C GLN A 33 10.29 -8.62 3.11
N SER A 34 11.24 -7.69 3.08
CA SER A 34 12.53 -7.91 3.74
C SER A 34 12.30 -8.05 5.24
N ALA A 35 12.78 -9.15 5.83
CA ALA A 35 12.81 -9.31 7.28
C ALA A 35 13.85 -8.39 7.94
N ALA A 36 14.72 -7.73 7.16
CA ALA A 36 15.81 -6.90 7.66
C ALA A 36 15.33 -5.58 8.29
N THR A 37 14.14 -5.09 7.91
CA THR A 37 13.57 -3.83 8.45
C THR A 37 12.30 -4.11 9.23
N GLN A 38 12.31 -3.77 10.52
CA GLN A 38 11.14 -3.89 11.39
C GLN A 38 10.04 -2.90 10.97
N GLU A 39 10.43 -1.65 10.70
CA GLU A 39 9.53 -0.56 10.32
C GLU A 39 8.74 -0.85 9.04
N ARG A 40 7.57 -0.23 8.95
CA ARG A 40 6.64 -0.38 7.82
C ARG A 40 6.28 0.98 7.28
N THR A 41 6.56 1.21 6.00
CA THR A 41 6.23 2.46 5.33
C THR A 41 5.00 2.29 4.46
N VAL A 42 4.06 3.23 4.55
CA VAL A 42 2.88 3.28 3.69
C VAL A 42 2.81 4.66 3.04
N TRP A 43 2.52 4.65 1.74
CA TRP A 43 2.19 5.87 1.00
C TRP A 43 0.68 5.98 0.86
N TYR A 44 0.13 7.09 1.36
CA TYR A 44 -1.28 7.43 1.28
C TYR A 44 -1.43 8.49 0.20
N PHE A 45 -2.11 8.14 -0.88
CA PHE A 45 -2.33 9.05 -1.98
C PHE A 45 -3.75 9.62 -1.94
N TYR A 46 -3.85 10.90 -2.24
CA TYR A 46 -5.09 11.63 -2.33
C TYR A 46 -5.15 12.33 -3.69
N LYS A 47 -6.21 12.03 -4.44
CA LYS A 47 -6.60 12.81 -5.62
C LYS A 47 -7.74 13.72 -5.20
N VAL A 48 -7.43 14.99 -4.97
CA VAL A 48 -8.40 16.01 -4.56
C VAL A 48 -9.05 16.61 -5.81
N ARG A 49 -10.36 16.84 -5.74
CA ARG A 49 -11.14 17.52 -6.79
C ARG A 49 -10.51 18.88 -7.11
N TRP A 50 -10.47 19.23 -8.39
CA TRP A 50 -9.90 20.49 -8.85
C TRP A 50 -10.57 21.70 -8.16
N GLY A 51 -9.75 22.65 -7.69
CA GLY A 51 -10.19 23.85 -6.97
C GLY A 51 -10.33 23.67 -5.45
N PHE A 52 -10.16 22.47 -4.92
CA PHE A 52 -10.29 22.16 -3.49
C PHE A 52 -8.98 21.77 -2.80
N GLN A 53 -7.84 21.85 -3.48
CA GLN A 53 -6.54 21.41 -2.96
C GLN A 53 -6.14 22.16 -1.68
N ASP A 54 -6.27 23.49 -1.66
CA ASP A 54 -5.95 24.29 -0.48
C ASP A 54 -6.91 24.03 0.67
N GLU A 55 -8.21 23.82 0.38
CA GLU A 55 -9.21 23.44 1.38
C GLU A 55 -8.83 22.09 2.00
N PHE A 56 -8.48 21.10 1.17
CA PHE A 56 -8.04 19.78 1.63
C PHE A 56 -6.80 19.87 2.52
N VAL A 57 -5.76 20.60 2.10
CA VAL A 57 -4.53 20.77 2.89
C VAL A 57 -4.86 21.48 4.21
N SER A 58 -5.73 22.49 4.21
CA SER A 58 -6.16 23.17 5.42
C SER A 58 -6.91 22.23 6.37
N LEU A 59 -7.84 21.41 5.87
CA LEU A 59 -8.60 20.45 6.67
C LEU A 59 -7.67 19.36 7.22
N PHE A 60 -6.81 18.79 6.38
CA PHE A 60 -5.82 17.79 6.78
C PHE A 60 -4.91 18.33 7.88
N LYS A 61 -4.37 19.55 7.72
CA LYS A 61 -3.50 20.19 8.70
C LYS A 61 -4.21 20.48 10.03
N ARG A 62 -5.49 20.84 9.99
CA ARG A 62 -6.27 21.22 11.18
C ARG A 62 -6.75 20.00 11.97
N ASN A 63 -7.13 18.93 11.28
CA ASN A 63 -7.84 17.81 11.89
C ASN A 63 -7.01 16.52 11.92
N HIS A 64 -6.49 16.09 10.78
CA HIS A 64 -5.80 14.79 10.72
C HIS A 64 -4.35 14.86 11.22
N TYR A 65 -3.59 15.88 10.82
CA TYR A 65 -2.18 16.00 11.17
C TYR A 65 -1.90 16.07 12.69
N PRO A 66 -2.72 16.75 13.53
CA PRO A 66 -2.56 16.69 14.98
C PRO A 66 -2.66 15.28 15.56
N VAL A 67 -3.56 14.44 15.03
CA VAL A 67 -3.69 13.03 15.47
C VAL A 67 -2.41 12.26 15.17
N LEU A 68 -1.91 12.36 13.93
CA LEU A 68 -0.65 11.72 13.52
C LEU A 68 0.53 12.16 14.41
N LYS A 69 0.59 13.44 14.79
CA LYS A 69 1.62 13.94 15.72
C LYS A 69 1.51 13.34 17.12
N GLU A 70 0.30 13.05 17.60
CA GLU A 70 0.12 12.39 18.89
C GLU A 70 0.49 10.89 18.79
N GLU A 71 0.14 10.21 17.70
CA GLU A 71 0.61 8.84 17.43
C GLU A 71 2.14 8.75 17.29
N MET A 72 2.80 9.82 16.82
CA MET A 72 4.26 9.92 16.85
C MET A 72 4.80 9.97 18.28
N LYS A 73 4.14 10.70 19.18
CA LYS A 73 4.56 10.80 20.59
C LYS A 73 4.42 9.48 21.34
N THR A 74 3.46 8.64 20.97
CA THR A 74 3.30 7.29 21.55
C THR A 74 4.30 6.28 20.96
N GLY A 75 5.07 6.67 19.93
CA GLY A 75 6.02 5.81 19.25
C GLY A 75 5.38 4.80 18.31
N ARG A 76 4.08 4.90 18.03
CA ARG A 76 3.40 4.08 17.01
C ARG A 76 3.90 4.44 15.61
N ILE A 77 3.98 5.74 15.33
CA ILE A 77 4.53 6.31 14.10
C ILE A 77 5.93 6.85 14.39
N THR A 78 6.90 6.51 13.55
CA THR A 78 8.27 7.03 13.63
C THR A 78 8.52 8.21 12.71
N ALA A 79 7.76 8.33 11.60
CA ALA A 79 7.84 9.49 10.72
C ALA A 79 6.54 9.77 9.97
N VAL A 80 6.29 11.06 9.70
CA VAL A 80 5.26 11.54 8.78
C VAL A 80 5.89 12.57 7.84
N LYS A 81 5.73 12.38 6.53
CA LYS A 81 6.12 13.35 5.50
C LYS A 81 4.96 13.59 4.57
N THR A 82 4.81 14.81 4.07
CA THR A 82 3.75 15.17 3.13
C THR A 82 4.34 15.76 1.86
N PHE A 83 3.69 15.49 0.74
CA PHE A 83 4.17 15.90 -0.58
C PHE A 83 3.00 16.43 -1.41
N VAL A 84 3.28 17.47 -2.19
CA VAL A 84 2.46 17.91 -3.32
C VAL A 84 3.34 17.87 -4.57
N PRO A 85 2.80 17.49 -5.74
CA PRO A 85 3.56 17.59 -6.97
C PRO A 85 3.92 19.07 -7.25
N THR A 86 5.15 19.33 -7.70
CA THR A 86 5.54 20.68 -8.15
C THR A 86 4.77 21.11 -9.41
N TYR A 87 4.42 20.13 -10.25
CA TYR A 87 3.65 20.32 -11.47
C TYR A 87 2.49 19.33 -11.50
N HIS A 88 1.38 19.71 -12.13
CA HIS A 88 0.29 18.76 -12.41
C HIS A 88 0.78 17.67 -13.36
N GLY A 89 0.36 16.42 -13.11
CA GLY A 89 0.73 15.28 -13.96
C GLY A 89 -0.03 15.27 -15.29
N ASP A 90 0.10 14.17 -16.03
CA ASP A 90 -0.53 13.99 -17.35
C ASP A 90 -1.98 13.48 -17.28
N GLY A 91 -2.57 13.43 -16.08
CA GLY A 91 -3.95 13.03 -15.84
C GLY A 91 -4.16 11.53 -15.64
N ARG A 92 -3.17 10.66 -15.90
CA ARG A 92 -3.35 9.19 -15.87
C ARG A 92 -2.92 8.53 -14.55
N ALA A 93 -2.18 9.25 -13.70
CA ALA A 93 -1.76 8.80 -12.37
C ALA A 93 -1.77 9.92 -11.32
N ASP A 94 -2.55 10.98 -11.57
CA ASP A 94 -2.46 12.22 -10.82
C ASP A 94 -3.06 12.08 -9.42
N TRP A 95 -2.19 11.96 -8.44
CA TRP A 95 -2.46 12.37 -7.07
C TRP A 95 -2.13 13.86 -6.93
N THR A 96 -2.78 14.53 -5.99
CA THR A 96 -2.55 15.96 -5.72
C THR A 96 -1.91 16.19 -4.35
N PHE A 97 -2.01 15.21 -3.45
CA PHE A 97 -1.37 15.22 -2.14
C PHE A 97 -1.00 13.79 -1.75
N ALA A 98 0.17 13.61 -1.15
CA ALA A 98 0.61 12.32 -0.62
C ALA A 98 1.11 12.47 0.81
N VAL A 99 0.88 11.43 1.62
CA VAL A 99 1.43 11.29 2.97
C VAL A 99 2.25 10.02 3.00
N VAL A 100 3.46 10.10 3.54
CA VAL A 100 4.30 8.95 3.84
C VAL A 100 4.32 8.79 5.33
N ILE A 101 3.80 7.67 5.82
CA ILE A 101 3.84 7.31 7.23
C ILE A 101 4.75 6.10 7.40
N THR A 102 5.70 6.21 8.32
CA THR A 102 6.52 5.09 8.77
C THR A 102 6.05 4.66 10.15
N TYR A 103 5.59 3.44 10.24
CA TYR A 103 5.18 2.78 11.47
C TYR A 103 6.37 2.00 12.04
N ARG A 104 6.44 1.95 13.37
CA ARG A 104 7.52 1.25 14.09
C ARG A 104 7.65 -0.22 13.69
N ASP A 105 6.53 -0.90 13.47
CA ASP A 105 6.48 -2.32 13.12
C ASP A 105 5.15 -2.70 12.45
N ALA A 106 5.01 -3.97 12.04
CA ALA A 106 3.79 -4.48 11.40
C ALA A 106 2.55 -4.41 12.32
N ALA A 107 2.72 -4.62 13.62
CA ALA A 107 1.63 -4.54 14.59
C ALA A 107 1.16 -3.10 14.80
N ALA A 108 2.08 -2.12 14.76
CA ALA A 108 1.76 -0.70 14.76
C ALA A 108 1.02 -0.25 13.50
N LEU A 109 1.27 -0.89 12.35
CA LEU A 109 0.54 -0.61 11.11
C LEU A 109 -0.88 -1.20 11.12
N THR A 110 -1.04 -2.47 11.47
CA THR A 110 -2.33 -3.19 11.32
C THR A 110 -3.16 -3.28 12.59
N GLY A 111 -2.55 -3.06 13.75
CA GLY A 111 -3.22 -3.09 15.06
C GLY A 111 -4.04 -1.83 15.33
N PRO A 112 -4.89 -1.85 16.37
CA PRO A 112 -5.71 -0.70 16.74
C PRO A 112 -4.85 0.52 17.10
N SER A 113 -5.26 1.72 16.68
CA SER A 113 -4.56 2.99 16.94
C SER A 113 -4.84 3.59 18.31
N ASP A 114 -5.96 3.21 18.95
CA ASP A 114 -6.47 3.83 20.19
C ASP A 114 -6.55 5.37 20.08
N ASP A 115 -7.12 5.85 18.97
CA ASP A 115 -7.20 7.29 18.68
C ASP A 115 -8.26 8.01 19.53
N GLU A 116 -9.24 7.31 20.08
CA GLU A 116 -10.38 7.96 20.73
C GLU A 116 -9.98 8.87 21.93
N PRO A 117 -9.07 8.47 22.83
CA PRO A 117 -8.51 9.39 23.84
C PRO A 117 -7.80 10.60 23.24
N ILE A 118 -7.10 10.43 22.12
CA ILE A 118 -6.43 11.52 21.39
C ILE A 118 -7.48 12.49 20.84
N LEU A 119 -8.49 11.96 20.16
CA LEU A 119 -9.56 12.73 19.53
C LEU A 119 -10.38 13.53 20.55
N ARG A 120 -10.77 12.92 21.68
CA ARG A 120 -11.49 13.63 22.75
C ARG A 120 -10.72 14.81 23.31
N ARG A 121 -9.39 14.69 23.43
CA ARG A 121 -8.53 15.76 23.96
C ARG A 121 -8.30 16.86 22.93
N LEU A 122 -8.06 16.50 21.67
CA LEU A 122 -7.74 17.45 20.60
C LEU A 122 -8.97 18.20 20.08
N PHE A 123 -10.14 17.56 20.07
CA PHE A 123 -11.35 18.06 19.43
C PHE A 123 -12.55 18.07 20.38
N PRO A 124 -12.60 19.00 21.35
CA PRO A 124 -13.72 19.12 22.28
C PRO A 124 -15.04 19.45 21.57
N ASP A 125 -15.00 20.17 20.44
CA ASP A 125 -16.13 20.37 19.53
C ASP A 125 -16.20 19.24 18.51
N ARG A 126 -16.80 18.11 18.91
CA ARG A 126 -16.89 16.89 18.08
C ARG A 126 -17.74 17.11 16.83
N ALA A 127 -18.85 17.84 16.95
CA ALA A 127 -19.73 18.11 15.81
C ALA A 127 -19.01 18.86 14.69
N LYS A 128 -18.19 19.87 15.05
CA LYS A 128 -17.37 20.57 14.06
C LYS A 128 -16.31 19.65 13.45
N PHE A 129 -15.58 18.90 14.28
CA PHE A 129 -14.55 17.97 13.80
C PHE A 129 -15.11 16.95 12.81
N GLU A 130 -16.24 16.31 13.13
CA GLU A 130 -16.89 15.32 12.28
C GLU A 130 -17.33 15.92 10.95
N LYS A 131 -17.96 17.10 10.97
CA LYS A 131 -18.36 17.82 9.76
C LYS A 131 -17.17 18.15 8.86
N GLU A 132 -16.05 18.59 9.46
CA GLU A 132 -14.85 18.95 8.71
C GLU A 132 -14.10 17.73 8.19
N GLU A 133 -14.03 16.63 8.94
CA GLU A 133 -13.45 15.37 8.46
C GLU A 133 -14.29 14.77 7.33
N GLN A 134 -15.63 14.79 7.46
CA GLN A 134 -16.51 14.41 6.36
C GLN A 134 -16.22 15.26 5.11
N ARG A 135 -16.15 16.59 5.28
CA ARG A 135 -15.84 17.51 4.19
C ARG A 135 -14.49 17.20 3.53
N ARG A 136 -13.47 16.82 4.31
CA ARG A 136 -12.14 16.44 3.82
C ARG A 136 -12.20 15.24 2.87
N PHE A 137 -13.11 14.30 3.10
CA PHE A 137 -13.32 13.16 2.21
C PHE A 137 -14.26 13.47 1.04
N GLU A 138 -15.29 14.30 1.22
CA GLU A 138 -16.21 14.71 0.14
C GLU A 138 -15.54 15.41 -1.05
N ILE A 139 -14.39 16.04 -0.80
CA ILE A 139 -13.62 16.75 -1.82
C ILE A 139 -12.56 15.87 -2.50
N LEU A 140 -12.53 14.57 -2.21
CA LEU A 140 -11.66 13.61 -2.89
C LEU A 140 -12.35 12.99 -4.11
N GLU A 141 -11.59 12.83 -5.18
CA GLU A 141 -11.95 11.95 -6.30
C GLU A 141 -11.53 10.51 -6.02
N ALA A 142 -10.37 10.32 -5.38
CA ALA A 142 -9.85 9.02 -5.02
C ALA A 142 -8.88 9.10 -3.84
N HIS A 143 -8.79 7.99 -3.12
CA HIS A 143 -7.80 7.75 -2.07
C HIS A 143 -7.38 6.29 -2.13
N TRP A 144 -6.08 6.04 -2.04
CA TRP A 144 -5.55 4.68 -1.97
C TRP A 144 -4.25 4.64 -1.15
N ASP A 145 -4.06 3.50 -0.51
CA ASP A 145 -2.94 3.25 0.38
C ASP A 145 -2.02 2.20 -0.24
N VAL A 146 -0.72 2.46 -0.20
CA VAL A 146 0.30 1.60 -0.79
C VAL A 146 1.31 1.24 0.30
N PRO A 147 1.10 0.13 1.01
CA PRO A 147 2.13 -0.43 1.89
C PRO A 147 3.35 -0.86 1.06
N LEU A 148 4.53 -0.41 1.49
CA LEU A 148 5.77 -0.62 0.77
C LEU A 148 6.66 -1.63 1.48
N ASN A 149 7.31 -2.48 0.69
CA ASN A 149 8.39 -3.35 1.12
C ASN A 149 9.72 -2.70 0.70
N GLN A 150 10.53 -2.32 1.68
CA GLN A 150 11.88 -1.87 1.40
C GLN A 150 12.69 -3.05 0.85
N ILE A 151 13.36 -2.82 -0.28
CA ILE A 151 14.31 -3.74 -0.87
C ILE A 151 15.69 -3.17 -0.61
N ASP A 152 16.52 -3.94 0.08
CA ASP A 152 17.96 -3.68 0.16
C ASP A 152 18.63 -4.34 -1.05
N LEU A 153 19.27 -3.53 -1.89
CA LEU A 153 19.96 -4.01 -3.10
C LEU A 153 21.42 -4.39 -2.83
N ASP A 154 21.99 -3.95 -1.71
CA ASP A 154 23.36 -4.27 -1.31
C ASP A 154 23.43 -5.60 -0.54
N ALA A 155 22.30 -6.05 0.03
CA ALA A 155 22.16 -7.35 0.70
C ALA A 155 21.88 -8.54 -0.24
N ARG A 156 22.03 -8.37 -1.57
CA ARG A 156 21.83 -9.41 -2.58
C ARG A 156 23.12 -10.05 -3.06
#